data_AF-A0A1A8PZB2-F1
#
_entry.id   AF-A0A1A8PZB2-F1
#
_cell.length_a   1.000
_cell.length_b   1.000
_cell.length_c   1.000
_cell.angle_alpha   90.00
_cell.angle_beta   90.00
_cell.angle_gamma   90.00
#
_symmetry.space_group_name_H-M   'P 1'
#
loop_
_entity.id
_entity.type
_entity.pdbx_description
1 polymer ?
#
loop_
_entity_poly.entity_id
_entity_poly.type
_entity_poly.pdbx_seq_one_letter_code
_entity_poly.pdbx_strand_id
1 'polypeptide(L)'
;LCSRLVSWCSHNNLVLNTQKTAEVVVDFRKHTHPIPPLNLSDTPITMVDSCRFLGTTITQDLKWEPTITTIRKKAQQRMYFLRQLKKFNLSA
;
A
#
# COMPACT_ATOMS: atom_id res chain seq x y z
N LEU A 1 1.34 12.36 -18.19
CA LEU A 1 0.71 11.15 -17.61
C LEU A 1 -0.55 11.50 -16.82
N CYS A 2 -0.47 12.37 -15.79
CA CYS A 2 -1.67 12.80 -15.03
C CYS A 2 -2.77 13.44 -15.87
N SER A 3 -2.45 14.33 -16.81
CA SER A 3 -3.45 14.93 -17.70
C SER A 3 -4.23 13.89 -18.51
N ARG A 4 -3.56 12.85 -19.00
CA ARG A 4 -4.19 11.74 -19.73
C ARG A 4 -5.06 10.88 -18.82
N LEU A 5 -4.62 10.61 -17.59
CA LEU A 5 -5.42 9.89 -16.58
C LEU A 5 -6.69 10.66 -16.22
N VAL A 6 -6.56 11.96 -15.89
CA VAL A 6 -7.70 12.84 -15.57
C VAL A 6 -8.68 12.90 -16.73
N SER A 7 -8.17 13.08 -17.95
CA SER A 7 -9.00 13.09 -19.15
C SER A 7 -9.73 11.76 -19.33
N TRP A 8 -9.03 10.62 -19.21
CA TRP A 8 -9.67 9.31 -19.33
C TRP A 8 -10.73 9.09 -18.25
N CYS A 9 -10.45 9.44 -17.00
CA CYS A 9 -11.43 9.35 -15.91
C CYS A 9 -12.68 10.19 -16.22
N SER A 10 -12.50 11.45 -16.65
CA SER A 10 -13.60 12.32 -17.03
C SER A 10 -14.43 11.75 -18.19
N HIS A 11 -13.79 11.23 -19.25
CA HIS A 11 -14.49 10.57 -20.35
C HIS A 11 -15.26 9.31 -19.93
N ASN A 12 -14.86 8.67 -18.83
CA ASN A 12 -15.49 7.46 -18.31
C ASN A 12 -16.40 7.75 -17.10
N ASN A 13 -16.80 9.01 -16.88
CA ASN A 13 -17.65 9.43 -15.76
C ASN A 13 -17.06 9.08 -14.37
N LEU A 14 -15.73 9.03 -14.27
CA LEU A 14 -15.00 8.80 -13.04
C LEU A 14 -14.47 10.12 -12.48
N VAL A 15 -14.66 10.32 -11.18
CA VAL A 15 -14.11 11.47 -10.45
C VAL A 15 -12.97 10.99 -9.58
N LEU A 16 -11.79 11.59 -9.75
CA LEU A 16 -10.62 11.30 -8.92
C LEU A 16 -10.72 12.07 -7.61
N ASN A 17 -10.60 11.36 -6.49
CA ASN A 17 -10.56 11.97 -5.16
C ASN A 17 -9.10 12.22 -4.75
N THR A 18 -8.65 13.45 -4.91
CA THR A 18 -7.27 13.86 -4.62
C THR A 18 -6.91 13.70 -3.14
N GLN A 19 -7.86 13.90 -2.22
CA GLN A 19 -7.66 13.70 -0.78
C GLN A 19 -7.43 12.24 -0.37
N LYS A 20 -7.92 11.29 -1.18
CA LYS A 20 -7.73 9.84 -0.96
C LYS A 20 -6.63 9.24 -1.84
N THR A 21 -5.99 10.07 -2.66
CA THR A 21 -4.94 9.63 -3.58
C THR A 21 -3.59 9.96 -2.97
N ALA A 22 -2.69 8.98 -2.98
CA ALA A 22 -1.30 9.15 -2.56
C ALA A 22 -0.38 8.56 -3.62
N GLU A 23 0.82 9.11 -3.73
CA GLU A 23 1.86 8.64 -4.64
C GLU A 23 2.89 7.81 -3.86
N VAL A 24 3.17 6.60 -4.33
CA VAL A 24 4.34 5.83 -3.89
C VAL A 24 5.34 5.85 -5.03
N VAL A 25 6.49 6.50 -4.82
CA VAL A 25 7.54 6.53 -5.84
C VAL A 25 8.50 5.37 -5.62
N VAL A 26 8.75 4.62 -6.68
CA VAL A 26 9.69 3.50 -6.69
C VAL A 26 10.84 3.88 -7.60
N ASP A 27 12.01 4.14 -7.01
CA ASP A 27 13.20 4.56 -7.74
C ASP A 27 14.45 3.84 -7.22
N PHE A 28 15.06 3.03 -8.09
CA PHE A 28 16.28 2.26 -7.78
C PHE A 28 17.53 2.81 -8.48
N ARG A 29 17.47 4.00 -9.07
CA ARG A 29 18.62 4.63 -9.72
C ARG A 29 19.71 4.92 -8.68
N LYS A 30 20.98 4.62 -8.99
CA LYS A 30 22.13 4.90 -8.10
C LYS A 30 22.33 6.38 -7.82
N HIS A 31 21.98 7.23 -8.78
CA HIS A 31 21.98 8.68 -8.66
C HIS A 31 20.55 9.15 -8.81
N THR A 32 19.92 9.46 -7.69
CA THR A 32 18.55 9.98 -7.63
C THR A 32 18.58 11.49 -7.74
N HIS A 33 17.79 12.02 -8.68
CA HIS A 33 17.40 13.42 -8.66
C HIS A 33 16.12 13.57 -7.82
N PRO A 34 15.90 14.73 -7.18
CA PRO A 34 14.63 15.01 -6.53
C PRO A 34 13.47 14.78 -7.53
N ILE A 35 12.50 13.94 -7.12
CA ILE A 35 11.29 13.73 -7.90
C ILE A 35 10.39 14.94 -7.67
N PRO A 36 10.00 15.68 -8.73
CA PRO A 36 9.09 16.80 -8.58
C PRO A 36 7.72 16.32 -8.08
N PRO A 37 7.02 17.12 -7.26
CA PRO A 37 5.71 16.73 -6.73
C PRO A 37 4.70 16.48 -7.86
N LEU A 38 3.94 15.40 -7.72
CA LEU A 38 2.89 15.03 -8.66
C LEU A 38 1.62 15.86 -8.40
N ASN A 39 1.20 16.64 -9.40
CA ASN A 39 -0.06 17.37 -9.34
C ASN A 39 -1.16 16.64 -10.11
N LEU A 40 -2.33 16.54 -9.51
CA LEU A 40 -3.56 16.02 -10.11
C LEU A 40 -4.61 17.14 -10.11
N SER A 41 -4.99 17.63 -11.29
CA SER A 41 -5.92 18.78 -11.44
C SER A 41 -5.51 19.98 -10.58
N ASP A 42 -4.23 20.38 -10.67
CA ASP A 42 -3.60 21.46 -9.90
C ASP A 42 -3.56 21.28 -8.37
N THR A 43 -3.93 20.10 -7.88
CA THR A 43 -3.76 19.73 -6.47
C THR A 43 -2.55 18.81 -6.28
N PRO A 44 -1.62 19.14 -5.36
CA PRO A 44 -0.47 18.28 -5.09
C PRO A 44 -0.92 16.99 -4.40
N ILE A 45 -0.44 15.86 -4.90
CA ILE A 45 -0.66 14.55 -4.30
C ILE A 45 0.38 14.31 -3.21
N THR A 46 -0.06 13.75 -2.08
CA THR A 46 0.85 13.40 -0.99
C THR A 46 1.71 12.20 -1.37
N MET A 47 3.03 12.35 -1.30
CA MET A 47 3.96 11.23 -1.44
C MET A 47 4.02 10.43 -0.14
N VAL A 48 4.00 9.10 -0.23
CA VAL A 48 4.05 8.18 0.91
C VAL A 48 5.06 7.06 0.65
N ASP A 49 5.68 6.58 1.71
CA ASP A 49 6.71 5.53 1.63
C ASP A 49 6.11 4.13 1.42
N SER A 50 4.82 3.96 1.71
CA SER A 50 4.13 2.70 1.50
C SER A 50 2.63 2.87 1.38
N CYS A 51 1.96 1.92 0.73
CA CYS A 51 0.52 1.84 0.69
C CYS A 51 0.05 0.39 0.85
N ARG A 52 -1.16 0.20 1.37
CA ARG A 52 -1.78 -1.12 1.43
C ARG A 52 -2.66 -1.33 0.20
N PHE A 53 -2.36 -2.36 -0.56
CA PHE A 53 -3.11 -2.74 -1.76
C PHE A 53 -3.45 -4.23 -1.73
N LEU A 54 -4.74 -4.54 -1.81
CA LEU A 54 -5.28 -5.92 -1.80
C LEU A 54 -4.75 -6.80 -0.65
N GLY A 55 -4.51 -6.20 0.52
CA GLY A 55 -4.01 -6.91 1.70
C GLY A 55 -2.49 -6.99 1.82
N THR A 56 -1.77 -6.53 0.81
CA THR A 56 -0.30 -6.46 0.75
C THR A 56 0.17 -5.03 1.01
N THR A 57 1.24 -4.86 1.76
CA THR A 57 1.93 -3.56 1.88
C THR A 57 2.96 -3.44 0.77
N ILE A 58 2.76 -2.48 -0.14
CA ILE A 58 3.71 -2.08 -1.17
C ILE A 58 4.53 -0.93 -0.60
N THR A 59 5.85 -1.08 -0.55
CA THR A 59 6.77 -0.05 -0.06
C THR A 59 7.55 0.57 -1.23
N GLN A 60 8.04 1.79 -1.06
CA GLN A 60 8.88 2.48 -2.03
C GLN A 60 10.14 1.71 -2.42
N ASP A 61 10.69 0.92 -1.48
CA ASP A 61 11.88 0.08 -1.67
C ASP A 61 11.53 -1.36 -2.11
N LEU A 62 10.25 -1.63 -2.37
CA LEU A 62 9.68 -2.94 -2.73
C LEU A 62 10.08 -4.09 -1.78
N LYS A 63 10.41 -3.78 -0.53
CA LYS A 63 10.68 -4.80 0.49
C LYS A 63 9.39 -5.39 1.02
N TRP A 64 9.40 -6.71 1.17
CA TRP A 64 8.26 -7.48 1.65
C TRP A 64 8.19 -7.60 3.18
N GLU A 65 9.20 -7.10 3.90
CA GLU A 65 9.34 -7.24 5.36
C GLU A 65 8.07 -6.83 6.14
N PRO A 66 7.40 -5.69 5.83
CA PRO A 66 6.17 -5.30 6.54
C PRO A 66 5.02 -6.28 6.31
N THR A 67 4.88 -6.78 5.08
CA THR A 67 3.85 -7.77 4.71
C THR A 67 4.14 -9.11 5.40
N ILE A 68 5.38 -9.60 5.33
CA ILE A 68 5.81 -10.84 5.97
C ILE A 68 5.60 -10.77 7.48
N THR A 69 6.02 -9.68 8.12
CA THR A 69 5.83 -9.46 9.56
C THR A 69 4.35 -9.51 9.94
N THR A 70 3.49 -8.86 9.14
CA THR A 70 2.04 -8.84 9.37
C THR A 70 1.43 -10.24 9.28
N ILE A 71 1.78 -11.00 8.23
CA ILE A 71 1.32 -12.38 8.04
C ILE A 71 1.82 -13.28 9.17
N ARG A 72 3.10 -13.17 9.52
CA ARG A 72 3.73 -13.94 10.61
C ARG A 72 3.02 -13.70 11.93
N LYS A 73 2.77 -12.44 12.31
CA LYS A 73 2.05 -12.10 13.55
C LYS A 73 0.64 -12.72 13.57
N LYS A 74 -0.09 -12.62 12.46
CA LYS A 74 -1.44 -13.21 12.32
C LYS A 74 -1.41 -14.73 12.46
N ALA A 75 -0.43 -15.40 11.85
CA ALA A 75 -0.26 -16.84 11.96
C ALA A 75 0.12 -17.27 13.38
N GLN A 76 1.05 -16.56 14.02
CA GLN A 76 1.47 -16.81 15.40
C GLN A 76 0.30 -16.65 16.38
N GLN A 77 -0.51 -15.61 16.23
CA GLN A 77 -1.70 -15.39 17.06
C GLN A 77 -2.70 -16.54 16.92
N ARG A 78 -2.99 -16.97 15.68
CA ARG A 78 -3.88 -18.11 15.42
C ARG A 78 -3.34 -19.41 16.02
N MET A 79 -2.04 -19.68 15.84
CA MET A 79 -1.41 -20.85 16.45
C MET A 79 -1.42 -20.82 17.96
N TYR A 80 -1.25 -19.64 18.57
CA TYR A 80 -1.36 -19.49 20.02
C TYR A 80 -2.73 -19.93 20.52
N PHE A 81 -3.82 -19.45 19.92
CA PHE A 81 -5.17 -19.88 20.30
C PHE A 81 -5.39 -21.39 20.12
N LEU A 82 -4.92 -21.98 19.02
CA LEU A 82 -5.00 -23.42 18.79
C LEU A 82 -4.24 -24.22 19.86
N ARG A 83 -3.06 -23.75 20.29
CA ARG A 83 -2.30 -24.37 21.39
C ARG A 83 -3.05 -24.28 22.72
N GLN A 84 -3.70 -23.15 22.99
CA GLN A 84 -4.50 -22.98 24.19
C GLN A 84 -5.71 -23.93 24.21
N LEU A 85 -6.45 -24.08 23.10
CA LEU A 85 -7.56 -25.03 23.02
C LEU A 85 -7.12 -26.46 23.29
N LYS A 86 -6.02 -26.89 22.64
CA LYS A 86 -5.42 -28.21 22.86
C LYS A 86 -5.03 -28.43 24.32
N LYS A 87 -4.48 -27.41 25.00
CA LYS A 87 -4.10 -27.47 26.42
C LYS A 87 -5.29 -27.79 27.33
N PHE A 88 -6.49 -27.35 26.97
CA PHE A 88 -7.71 -27.59 27.75
C PHE A 88 -8.54 -28.78 27.20
N ASN A 89 -7.98 -29.61 26.31
CA ASN A 89 -8.68 -30.70 25.62
C ASN A 89 -9.96 -30.26 24.87
N LEU A 90 -9.97 -29.01 24.40
CA LEU A 90 -11.06 -28.46 23.60
C LEU A 90 -10.74 -28.71 22.11
N SER A 91 -11.74 -29.17 21.34
CA SER A 91 -11.63 -29.28 19.89
C SER A 91 -11.69 -27.88 19.24
N ALA A 92 -10.93 -27.70 18.16
CA ALA A 92 -10.90 -26.47 17.37
C ALA A 92 -12.12 -26.33 16.45
#